data_AF-A0A2G5C9J5-F1
#
_entry.id   AF-A0A2G5C9J5-F1
#
_cell.length_a   1.000
_cell.length_b   1.000
_cell.length_c   1.000
_cell.angle_alpha   90.00
_cell.angle_beta   90.00
_cell.angle_gamma   90.00
#
_symmetry.space_group_name_H-M   'P 1'
#
loop_
_entity.id
_entity.type
_entity.pdbx_description
1 polymer ?
#
loop_
_entity_poly.entity_id
_entity_poly.type
_entity_poly.pdbx_seq_one_letter_code
_entity_poly.pdbx_strand_id
1 'polypeptide(L)'
;MISLIDVYHVLEAIVPLYVAMILAYASVKWWKLFTPDQCSGISKFVSKFSVPLLSFRVISANNPYQMNLKLMLSDSLQKIFALVVLTVVSKLSSRRSLDGIITGLSLSTLPNTLIVGIPILKAMYGNGAATLLAQIVVLQSIIWYNLLLFLFEFRAAQAVSMTSPAETRGESEVTQGTQSKEREEKANDGSPRVSTKLILLTVGKKLISNPNTHATLSGLIWSLISFRWDLKLPVIIDKSISILADGGLGMAMFSLGLFMASQASIFACGAWLAVLAMAAKFLVGPALMAVASFA
;
A
#
# COMPACT_ATOMS: atom_id res chain seq x y z
N MET A 1 23.22 -24.43 2.54
CA MET A 1 23.67 -23.57 1.43
C MET A 1 22.57 -23.55 0.39
N ILE A 2 22.40 -22.43 -0.32
CA ILE A 2 21.44 -22.35 -1.44
C ILE A 2 22.01 -23.16 -2.62
N SER A 3 21.23 -24.08 -3.16
CA SER A 3 21.55 -24.93 -4.30
C SER A 3 21.14 -24.27 -5.63
N LEU A 4 21.73 -24.72 -6.74
CA LEU A 4 21.27 -24.37 -8.08
C LEU A 4 19.81 -24.81 -8.33
N ILE A 5 19.34 -25.87 -7.65
CA ILE A 5 17.95 -26.31 -7.74
C ILE A 5 17.00 -25.30 -7.07
N ASP A 6 17.40 -24.70 -5.94
CA ASP A 6 16.63 -23.68 -5.24
C ASP A 6 16.54 -22.40 -6.09
N VAL A 7 17.65 -22.04 -6.77
CA VAL A 7 17.68 -20.92 -7.75
C VAL A 7 16.73 -21.19 -8.92
N TYR A 8 16.70 -22.42 -9.44
CA TYR A 8 15.73 -22.81 -10.48
C TYR A 8 14.28 -22.66 -9.99
N HIS A 9 13.94 -23.18 -8.81
CA HIS A 9 12.58 -23.03 -8.25
C HIS A 9 12.19 -21.59 -7.94
N VAL A 10 13.15 -20.72 -7.56
CA VAL A 10 12.90 -19.27 -7.45
C VAL A 10 12.59 -18.67 -8.81
N LEU A 11 13.35 -19.00 -9.85
CA LEU A 11 13.08 -18.54 -11.22
C LEU A 11 11.72 -19.03 -11.72
N GLU A 12 11.39 -20.30 -11.53
CA GLU A 12 10.09 -20.91 -11.80
C GLU A 12 8.93 -20.13 -11.13
N ALA A 13 9.12 -19.72 -9.87
CA ALA A 13 8.12 -18.97 -9.11
C ALA A 13 7.99 -17.49 -9.51
N ILE A 14 9.06 -16.81 -9.95
CA ILE A 14 9.03 -15.37 -10.23
C ILE A 14 8.93 -15.00 -11.72
N VAL A 15 9.48 -15.80 -12.63
CA VAL A 15 9.52 -15.48 -14.07
C VAL A 15 8.11 -15.26 -14.63
N PRO A 16 7.08 -16.07 -14.34
CA PRO A 16 5.70 -15.81 -14.79
C PRO A 16 5.17 -14.43 -14.33
N LEU A 17 5.54 -13.99 -13.13
CA LEU A 17 5.11 -12.72 -12.54
C LEU A 17 5.77 -11.53 -13.26
N TYR A 18 7.07 -11.63 -13.54
CA TYR A 18 7.80 -10.62 -14.29
C TYR A 18 7.41 -10.60 -15.78
N VAL A 19 7.10 -11.76 -16.38
CA VAL A 19 6.56 -11.83 -17.76
C VAL A 19 5.23 -11.07 -17.86
N ALA A 20 4.30 -11.25 -16.92
CA ALA A 20 3.04 -10.48 -16.89
C ALA A 20 3.28 -8.96 -16.81
N MET A 21 4.23 -8.52 -15.97
CA MET A 21 4.61 -7.11 -15.83
C MET A 21 5.29 -6.54 -17.09
N ILE A 22 6.15 -7.31 -17.75
CA ILE A 22 6.85 -6.93 -18.98
C ILE A 22 5.86 -6.85 -20.16
N LEU A 23 4.93 -7.82 -20.28
CA LEU A 23 3.88 -7.79 -21.30
C LEU A 23 2.96 -6.58 -21.14
N ALA A 24 2.58 -6.22 -19.90
CA ALA A 24 1.86 -4.98 -19.63
C ALA A 24 2.65 -3.74 -20.08
N TYR A 25 3.93 -3.65 -19.72
CA TYR A 25 4.78 -2.54 -20.12
C TYR A 25 4.89 -2.41 -21.66
N ALA A 26 5.15 -3.52 -22.34
CA ALA A 26 5.20 -3.62 -23.80
C ALA A 26 3.88 -3.21 -24.47
N SER A 27 2.75 -3.65 -23.92
CA SER A 27 1.41 -3.37 -24.46
C SER A 27 1.07 -1.89 -24.51
N VAL A 28 1.55 -1.10 -23.55
CA VAL A 28 1.38 0.36 -23.55
C VAL A 28 2.48 1.05 -24.35
N LYS A 29 3.75 0.69 -24.12
CA LYS A 29 4.91 1.46 -24.60
C LYS A 29 5.25 1.22 -26.08
N TRP A 30 5.04 0.00 -26.57
CA TRP A 30 5.40 -0.40 -27.94
C TRP A 30 4.19 -0.74 -28.78
N TRP A 31 3.26 -1.56 -28.27
CA TRP A 31 2.10 -2.02 -29.04
C TRP A 31 0.89 -1.06 -28.99
N LYS A 32 0.88 -0.09 -28.05
CA LYS A 32 -0.19 0.92 -27.85
C LYS A 32 -1.61 0.31 -27.76
N LEU A 33 -1.73 -0.88 -27.20
CA LEU A 33 -2.96 -1.67 -27.09
C LEU A 33 -3.99 -1.06 -26.12
N PHE A 34 -3.53 -0.29 -25.12
CA PHE A 34 -4.39 0.30 -24.09
C PHE A 34 -4.30 1.82 -24.05
N THR A 35 -5.45 2.48 -23.91
CA THR A 35 -5.53 3.91 -23.60
C THR A 35 -5.22 4.18 -22.12
N PRO A 36 -4.89 5.44 -21.74
CA PRO A 36 -4.71 5.80 -20.33
C PRO A 36 -5.93 5.48 -19.46
N ASP A 37 -7.15 5.69 -19.97
CA ASP A 37 -8.39 5.38 -19.26
C ASP A 37 -8.60 3.89 -19.05
N GLN A 38 -8.22 3.05 -20.03
CA GLN A 38 -8.23 1.60 -19.88
C GLN A 38 -7.19 1.14 -18.84
N CYS A 39 -6.00 1.74 -18.83
CA CYS A 39 -4.96 1.47 -17.82
C CYS A 39 -5.43 1.86 -16.41
N SER A 40 -6.14 2.98 -16.29
CA SER A 40 -6.80 3.43 -15.06
C SER A 40 -7.91 2.47 -14.63
N GLY A 41 -8.75 2.02 -15.57
CA GLY A 41 -9.81 1.03 -15.35
C GLY A 41 -9.28 -0.31 -14.83
N ILE A 42 -8.23 -0.86 -15.45
CA ILE A 42 -7.56 -2.09 -15.01
C ILE A 42 -6.99 -1.91 -13.59
N SER A 43 -6.31 -0.80 -13.33
CA SER A 43 -5.71 -0.52 -12.01
C SER A 43 -6.77 -0.27 -10.93
N LYS A 44 -7.93 0.28 -11.30
CA LYS A 44 -9.11 0.41 -10.43
C LYS A 44 -9.75 -0.95 -10.13
N PHE A 45 -9.88 -1.85 -11.11
CA PHE A 45 -10.33 -3.23 -10.89
C PHE A 45 -9.38 -3.97 -9.92
N VAL A 46 -8.07 -3.91 -10.18
CA VAL A 46 -7.04 -4.56 -9.36
C VAL A 46 -7.06 -4.08 -7.91
N SER A 47 -7.12 -2.77 -7.69
CA SER A 47 -7.11 -2.17 -6.35
C SER A 47 -8.45 -2.28 -5.60
N LYS A 48 -9.58 -2.48 -6.30
CA LYS A 48 -10.91 -2.62 -5.68
C LYS A 48 -11.37 -4.07 -5.49
N PHE A 49 -10.87 -5.01 -6.29
CA PHE A 49 -11.25 -6.43 -6.24
C PHE A 49 -10.05 -7.35 -6.03
N SER A 50 -9.12 -7.42 -7.00
CA SER A 50 -8.04 -8.43 -7.02
C SER A 50 -7.16 -8.42 -5.78
N VAL A 51 -6.61 -7.26 -5.41
CA VAL A 51 -5.74 -7.13 -4.23
C VAL A 51 -6.50 -7.36 -2.93
N PRO A 52 -7.69 -6.76 -2.69
CA PRO A 52 -8.53 -7.12 -1.54
C PRO A 52 -8.84 -8.63 -1.41
N LEU A 53 -9.19 -9.32 -2.50
CA LEU A 53 -9.47 -10.77 -2.47
C LEU A 53 -8.21 -11.61 -2.19
N LEU A 54 -7.06 -11.22 -2.74
CA LEU A 54 -5.77 -11.84 -2.46
C LEU A 54 -5.34 -11.63 -1.00
N SER A 55 -5.50 -10.41 -0.47
CA SER A 55 -5.29 -10.07 0.94
C SER A 55 -6.21 -10.91 1.86
N PHE A 56 -7.51 -10.99 1.53
CA PHE A 56 -8.46 -11.82 2.29
C PHE A 56 -7.97 -13.26 2.36
N ARG A 57 -7.69 -13.90 1.22
CA ARG A 57 -7.30 -15.32 1.12
C ARG A 57 -6.07 -15.65 1.97
N VAL A 58 -5.04 -14.79 1.94
CA VAL A 58 -3.81 -14.99 2.71
C VAL A 58 -4.03 -14.79 4.21
N ILE A 59 -4.86 -13.83 4.61
CA ILE A 59 -5.17 -13.56 6.03
C ILE A 59 -6.12 -14.63 6.60
N SER A 60 -7.16 -15.03 5.85
CA SER A 60 -8.15 -16.04 6.25
C SER A 60 -7.55 -17.45 6.39
N ALA A 61 -6.44 -17.72 5.70
CA ALA A 61 -5.71 -18.99 5.80
C ALA A 61 -4.60 -18.98 6.88
N ASN A 62 -4.26 -17.82 7.45
CA ASN A 62 -3.20 -17.69 8.44
C ASN A 62 -3.75 -17.78 9.87
N ASN A 63 -3.42 -18.88 10.58
CA ASN A 63 -3.86 -19.11 11.96
C ASN A 63 -3.33 -18.04 12.94
N PRO A 64 -4.21 -17.23 13.57
CA PRO A 64 -3.79 -16.18 14.51
C PRO A 64 -3.27 -16.75 15.83
N TYR A 65 -3.73 -17.95 16.22
CA TYR A 65 -3.35 -18.61 17.48
C TYR A 65 -1.97 -19.28 17.42
N GLN A 66 -1.37 -19.39 16.22
CA GLN A 66 -0.04 -19.97 15.99
C GLN A 66 0.92 -18.97 15.32
N MET A 67 0.70 -17.67 15.53
CA MET A 67 1.61 -16.63 15.04
C MET A 67 2.90 -16.60 15.87
N ASN A 68 4.05 -16.51 15.19
CA ASN A 68 5.35 -16.39 15.86
C ASN A 68 5.49 -14.97 16.43
N LEU A 69 5.16 -14.82 17.71
CA LEU A 69 5.17 -13.52 18.40
C LEU A 69 6.54 -12.84 18.36
N LYS A 70 7.65 -13.58 18.41
CA LYS A 70 9.00 -13.00 18.29
C LYS A 70 9.25 -12.42 16.88
N LEU A 71 8.78 -13.10 15.84
CA LEU A 71 8.83 -12.58 14.46
C LEU A 71 7.97 -11.31 14.32
N MET A 72 6.75 -11.31 14.86
CA MET A 72 5.83 -10.16 14.80
C MET A 72 6.36 -8.95 15.58
N LEU A 73 7.00 -9.19 16.72
CA LEU A 73 7.62 -8.15 17.54
C LEU A 73 8.87 -7.58 16.87
N SER A 74 9.77 -8.42 16.36
CA SER A 74 10.96 -8.00 15.58
C SER A 74 10.55 -7.13 14.37
N ASP A 75 9.58 -7.59 13.58
CA ASP A 75 9.05 -6.87 12.41
C ASP A 75 8.43 -5.51 12.78
N SER A 76 7.75 -5.44 13.93
CA SER A 76 7.16 -4.21 14.47
C SER A 76 8.22 -3.25 14.99
N LEU A 77 9.14 -3.72 15.81
CA LEU A 77 10.22 -2.92 16.41
C LEU A 77 11.11 -2.31 15.34
N GLN A 78 11.46 -3.08 14.30
CA GLN A 78 12.15 -2.58 13.11
C GLN A 78 11.42 -1.39 12.47
N LYS A 79 10.10 -1.51 12.25
CA LYS A 79 9.30 -0.46 11.58
C LYS A 79 9.08 0.76 12.47
N ILE A 80 8.88 0.57 13.78
CA ILE A 80 8.82 1.66 14.77
C ILE A 80 10.17 2.40 14.79
N PHE A 81 11.29 1.69 14.89
CA PHE A 81 12.63 2.28 14.88
C PHE A 81 12.90 3.06 13.59
N ALA A 82 12.60 2.48 12.43
CA ALA A 82 12.72 3.16 11.14
C ALA A 82 11.87 4.45 11.09
N LEU A 83 10.62 4.42 11.57
CA LEU A 83 9.76 5.59 11.64
C LEU A 83 10.31 6.67 12.60
N VAL A 84 10.87 6.28 13.74
CA VAL A 84 11.52 7.20 14.69
C VAL A 84 12.75 7.85 14.05
N VAL A 85 13.65 7.08 13.44
CA VAL A 85 14.84 7.60 12.75
C VAL A 85 14.45 8.55 11.62
N LEU A 86 13.51 8.16 10.75
CA LEU A 86 12.99 9.03 9.69
C LEU A 86 12.38 10.33 10.23
N THR A 87 11.68 10.26 11.36
CA THR A 87 11.07 11.44 12.01
C THR A 87 12.14 12.35 12.62
N VAL A 88 13.21 11.81 13.22
CA VAL A 88 14.33 12.59 13.76
C VAL A 88 15.10 13.27 12.63
N VAL A 89 15.47 12.53 11.57
CA VAL A 89 16.16 13.08 10.39
C VAL A 89 15.31 14.16 9.72
N SER A 90 14.00 13.95 9.58
CA SER A 90 13.07 14.94 9.00
C SER A 90 12.78 16.15 9.90
N LYS A 91 13.15 16.09 11.19
CA LYS A 91 13.11 17.24 12.12
C LYS A 91 14.44 18.00 12.16
N LEU A 92 15.56 17.31 11.95
CA LEU A 92 16.91 17.89 11.97
C LEU A 92 17.30 18.53 10.62
N SER A 93 16.79 18.00 9.51
CA SER A 93 16.90 18.62 8.19
C SER A 93 16.08 19.92 8.12
N SER A 94 16.66 20.97 7.54
CA SER A 94 15.99 22.28 7.35
C SER A 94 14.73 22.23 6.48
N ARG A 95 14.48 21.12 5.77
CA ARG A 95 13.24 20.86 5.03
C ARG A 95 12.37 19.83 5.73
N ARG A 96 11.62 20.27 6.77
CA ARG A 96 10.51 19.51 7.34
C ARG A 96 9.50 19.16 6.25
N SER A 97 9.52 17.90 5.80
CA SER A 97 8.64 17.40 4.74
C SER A 97 7.96 16.13 5.21
N LEU A 98 6.63 16.15 5.29
CA LEU A 98 5.85 14.93 5.53
C LEU A 98 6.11 13.91 4.41
N ASP A 99 6.32 14.39 3.18
CA ASP A 99 6.71 13.62 2.00
C ASP A 99 7.96 12.74 2.25
N GLY A 100 8.97 13.23 2.97
CA GLY A 100 10.16 12.46 3.32
C GLY A 100 9.83 11.30 4.28
N ILE A 101 9.00 11.56 5.29
CA ILE A 101 8.52 10.54 6.24
C ILE A 101 7.63 9.52 5.53
N ILE A 102 6.71 9.98 4.67
CA ILE A 102 5.79 9.13 3.88
C ILE A 102 6.57 8.26 2.89
N THR A 103 7.58 8.81 2.21
CA THR A 103 8.42 8.06 1.26
C THR A 103 9.28 7.02 1.98
N GLY A 104 9.95 7.40 3.09
CA GLY A 104 10.74 6.48 3.88
C GLY A 104 9.91 5.37 4.55
N LEU A 105 8.72 5.71 5.05
CA LEU A 105 7.79 4.72 5.59
C LEU A 105 7.28 3.80 4.47
N SER A 106 6.84 4.34 3.33
CA SER A 106 6.43 3.54 2.15
C SER A 106 7.50 2.55 1.72
N LEU A 107 8.76 2.99 1.66
CA LEU A 107 9.89 2.13 1.32
C LEU A 107 10.05 0.96 2.31
N SER A 108 9.77 1.19 3.59
CA SER A 108 9.83 0.18 4.65
C SER A 108 8.58 -0.74 4.67
N THR A 109 7.38 -0.20 4.47
CA THR A 109 6.09 -0.88 4.69
C THR A 109 5.37 -1.35 3.42
N LEU A 110 5.84 -0.96 2.24
CA LEU A 110 5.41 -1.50 0.93
C LEU A 110 6.50 -2.33 0.20
N PRO A 111 7.13 -3.36 0.80
CA PRO A 111 7.61 -4.47 0.00
C PRO A 111 6.41 -5.15 -0.69
N ASN A 112 6.62 -5.70 -1.89
CA ASN A 112 5.67 -6.60 -2.58
C ASN A 112 5.64 -8.00 -1.90
N THR A 113 5.56 -8.02 -0.57
CA THR A 113 5.60 -9.22 0.29
C THR A 113 4.53 -10.24 -0.12
N LEU A 114 3.31 -9.76 -0.33
CA LEU A 114 2.14 -10.56 -0.71
C LEU A 114 2.26 -11.18 -2.12
N ILE A 115 2.76 -10.41 -3.10
CA ILE A 115 2.73 -10.78 -4.52
C ILE A 115 4.00 -11.54 -4.93
N VAL A 116 5.17 -11.13 -4.44
CA VAL A 116 6.50 -11.66 -4.82
C VAL A 116 7.16 -12.40 -3.67
N GLY A 117 7.08 -11.84 -2.45
CA GLY A 117 7.78 -12.40 -1.29
C GLY A 117 7.32 -13.81 -0.95
N ILE A 118 6.00 -14.06 -0.93
CA ILE A 118 5.44 -15.38 -0.61
C ILE A 118 5.90 -16.44 -1.64
N PRO A 119 5.78 -16.23 -2.97
CA PRO A 119 6.37 -17.13 -3.96
C PRO A 119 7.88 -17.38 -3.78
N ILE A 120 8.71 -16.35 -3.58
CA ILE A 120 10.16 -16.51 -3.39
C ILE A 120 10.48 -17.34 -2.14
N LEU A 121 9.94 -16.98 -0.97
CA LEU A 121 10.26 -17.70 0.26
C LEU A 121 9.70 -19.13 0.26
N LYS A 122 8.56 -19.37 -0.41
CA LYS A 122 8.03 -20.71 -0.65
C LYS A 122 8.98 -21.56 -1.51
N ALA A 123 9.57 -20.98 -2.55
CA ALA A 123 10.51 -21.66 -3.42
C ALA A 123 11.87 -21.95 -2.75
N MET A 124 12.41 -20.99 -1.98
CA MET A 124 13.72 -21.14 -1.32
C MET A 124 13.70 -22.00 -0.05
N TYR A 125 12.62 -21.91 0.73
CA TYR A 125 12.57 -22.41 2.12
C TYR A 125 11.27 -23.17 2.43
N GLY A 126 10.49 -23.51 1.41
CA GLY A 126 9.27 -24.32 1.54
C GLY A 126 8.09 -23.61 2.22
N ASN A 127 7.04 -24.38 2.49
CA ASN A 127 5.78 -23.86 3.00
C ASN A 127 5.91 -23.16 4.37
N GLY A 128 6.85 -23.58 5.23
CA GLY A 128 7.05 -22.97 6.55
C GLY A 128 7.43 -21.48 6.46
N ALA A 129 8.35 -21.14 5.56
CA ALA A 129 8.73 -19.74 5.33
C ALA A 129 7.60 -18.93 4.67
N ALA A 130 6.81 -19.55 3.80
CA ALA A 130 5.61 -18.92 3.24
C ALA A 130 4.58 -18.57 4.32
N THR A 131 4.36 -19.45 5.31
CA THR A 131 3.49 -19.18 6.47
C THR A 131 4.06 -18.06 7.35
N LEU A 132 5.35 -18.09 7.70
CA LEU A 132 5.98 -17.01 8.48
C LEU A 132 5.88 -15.65 7.78
N LEU A 133 5.98 -15.61 6.45
CA LEU A 133 5.81 -14.38 5.68
C LEU A 133 4.34 -13.96 5.58
N ALA A 134 3.39 -14.91 5.50
CA ALA A 134 1.96 -14.60 5.60
C ALA A 134 1.60 -13.94 6.94
N GLN A 135 2.23 -14.37 8.05
CA GLN A 135 2.07 -13.72 9.36
C GLN A 135 2.54 -12.25 9.33
N ILE A 136 3.68 -11.97 8.68
CA ILE A 136 4.15 -10.59 8.47
C ILE A 136 3.16 -9.81 7.61
N VAL A 137 2.63 -10.40 6.53
CA VAL A 137 1.61 -9.75 5.68
C VAL A 137 0.34 -9.40 6.45
N VAL A 138 -0.15 -10.29 7.33
CA VAL A 138 -1.31 -10.00 8.21
C VAL A 138 -1.06 -8.72 9.03
N LEU A 139 0.08 -8.64 9.70
CA LEU A 139 0.46 -7.49 10.53
C LEU A 139 0.71 -6.22 9.70
N GLN A 140 1.37 -6.37 8.55
CA GLN A 140 1.60 -5.31 7.56
C GLN A 140 0.28 -4.74 7.04
N SER A 141 -0.72 -5.58 6.78
CA SER A 141 -2.04 -5.16 6.29
C SER A 141 -2.89 -4.48 7.37
N ILE A 142 -2.90 -5.01 8.60
CA ILE A 142 -3.74 -4.48 9.69
C ILE A 142 -3.18 -3.14 10.21
N ILE A 143 -1.89 -3.07 10.52
CA ILE A 143 -1.29 -1.89 11.17
C ILE A 143 -0.67 -0.97 10.11
N TRP A 144 0.34 -1.47 9.41
CA TRP A 144 1.29 -0.62 8.68
C TRP A 144 0.70 -0.03 7.39
N TYR A 145 -0.17 -0.77 6.69
CA TYR A 145 -0.87 -0.30 5.51
C TYR A 145 -1.96 0.72 5.85
N ASN A 146 -2.74 0.50 6.91
CA ASN A 146 -3.74 1.46 7.37
C ASN A 146 -3.09 2.77 7.88
N LEU A 147 -1.96 2.68 8.60
CA LEU A 147 -1.16 3.86 8.99
C LEU A 147 -0.63 4.62 7.77
N LEU A 148 -0.17 3.92 6.73
CA LEU A 148 0.36 4.56 5.52
C LEU A 148 -0.74 5.20 4.67
N LEU A 149 -1.88 4.52 4.48
CA LEU A 149 -3.07 5.09 3.85
C LEU A 149 -3.55 6.35 4.57
N PHE A 150 -3.59 6.31 5.91
CA PHE A 150 -3.90 7.46 6.75
C PHE A 150 -2.93 8.63 6.48
N LEU A 151 -1.63 8.36 6.40
CA LEU A 151 -0.59 9.35 6.09
C LEU A 151 -0.75 9.96 4.68
N PHE A 152 -1.04 9.15 3.67
CA PHE A 152 -1.30 9.62 2.30
C PHE A 152 -2.56 10.50 2.22
N GLU A 153 -3.66 10.07 2.83
CA GLU A 153 -4.90 10.85 2.84
C GLU A 153 -4.80 12.11 3.72
N PHE A 154 -4.02 12.08 4.80
CA PHE A 154 -3.69 13.27 5.58
C PHE A 154 -2.88 14.30 4.76
N ARG A 155 -1.88 13.84 3.99
CA ARG A 155 -1.14 14.70 3.04
C ARG A 155 -2.07 15.31 1.99
N ALA A 156 -2.96 14.51 1.40
CA ALA A 156 -3.92 14.98 0.40
C ALA A 156 -4.91 16.01 0.98
N ALA A 157 -5.45 15.76 2.17
CA ALA A 157 -6.34 16.68 2.87
C ALA A 157 -5.62 17.98 3.30
N GLN A 158 -4.36 17.90 3.73
CA GLN A 158 -3.55 19.08 4.03
C GLN A 158 -3.30 19.93 2.79
N ALA A 159 -2.96 19.31 1.65
CA ALA A 159 -2.78 20.03 0.38
C ALA A 159 -4.06 20.78 -0.02
N VAL A 160 -5.22 20.11 -0.04
CA VAL A 160 -6.52 20.77 -0.33
C VAL A 160 -6.83 21.90 0.66
N SER A 161 -6.45 21.75 1.94
CA SER A 161 -6.62 22.79 2.97
C SER A 161 -5.68 24.00 2.78
N MET A 162 -4.66 23.92 1.92
CA MET A 162 -3.77 25.02 1.54
C MET A 162 -4.17 25.67 0.21
N THR A 163 -5.07 25.06 -0.58
CA THR A 163 -5.40 25.47 -1.95
C THR A 163 -6.85 25.97 -2.08
N SER A 164 -7.48 26.47 -1.01
CA SER A 164 -8.86 26.95 -1.07
C SER A 164 -9.19 28.06 -0.06
N PRO A 165 -9.64 29.25 -0.52
CA PRO A 165 -9.19 29.89 -1.76
C PRO A 165 -8.80 31.36 -1.54
N ALA A 166 -7.65 31.77 -2.08
CA ALA A 166 -7.39 33.18 -2.44
C ALA A 166 -7.69 33.47 -3.93
N GLU A 167 -7.88 32.42 -4.73
CA GLU A 167 -8.03 32.48 -6.19
C GLU A 167 -9.50 32.26 -6.58
N THR A 168 -10.33 33.30 -6.47
CA THR A 168 -11.66 33.36 -7.10
C THR A 168 -12.08 34.81 -7.39
N ARG A 169 -11.27 35.53 -8.16
CA ARG A 169 -11.63 36.88 -8.66
C ARG A 169 -10.91 37.20 -9.97
N GLY A 170 -11.71 37.40 -11.04
CA GLY A 170 -11.24 37.42 -12.44
C GLY A 170 -11.40 36.04 -13.07
N GLU A 171 -12.09 35.83 -14.19
CA GLU A 171 -12.78 36.78 -15.10
C GLU A 171 -14.20 36.29 -15.49
N SER A 172 -14.99 37.23 -16.04
CA SER A 172 -16.35 37.23 -16.63
C SER A 172 -16.90 35.95 -17.32
N GLU A 173 -18.22 35.74 -17.58
CA GLU A 173 -19.56 36.24 -17.15
C GLU A 173 -20.64 35.32 -17.83
N VAL A 174 -21.98 35.40 -17.74
CA VAL A 174 -23.01 36.31 -17.14
C VAL A 174 -24.18 35.43 -16.62
N THR A 175 -25.11 35.86 -15.76
CA THR A 175 -26.43 36.47 -16.12
C THR A 175 -27.21 36.82 -14.82
N GLN A 176 -28.17 37.74 -14.89
CA GLN A 176 -28.81 38.48 -13.77
C GLN A 176 -29.79 37.67 -12.85
N GLY A 177 -30.08 38.17 -11.63
CA GLY A 177 -30.94 37.49 -10.64
C GLY A 177 -31.55 38.23 -9.42
N THR A 178 -31.45 39.56 -9.28
CA THR A 178 -32.37 40.45 -8.49
C THR A 178 -32.48 40.38 -6.93
N GLN A 179 -32.38 41.56 -6.28
CA GLN A 179 -32.92 42.02 -4.95
C GLN A 179 -32.29 41.64 -3.57
N SER A 180 -31.31 42.45 -3.14
CA SER A 180 -31.32 43.37 -1.96
C SER A 180 -31.90 42.97 -0.58
N LYS A 181 -31.05 43.08 0.47
CA LYS A 181 -31.10 44.19 1.47
C LYS A 181 -29.86 44.22 2.40
N GLU A 182 -29.61 45.36 3.06
CA GLU A 182 -28.39 45.64 3.85
C GLU A 182 -28.53 45.28 5.35
N ARG A 183 -27.41 44.88 5.99
CA ARG A 183 -26.89 45.55 7.20
C ARG A 183 -25.40 45.22 7.44
N GLU A 184 -24.71 46.08 8.17
CA GLU A 184 -23.25 46.08 8.40
C GLU A 184 -22.81 45.25 9.63
N GLU A 185 -21.48 45.24 9.85
CA GLU A 185 -20.73 44.73 11.02
C GLU A 185 -20.87 43.22 11.34
N LYS A 186 -19.81 42.41 11.22
CA LYS A 186 -18.47 42.67 11.79
C LYS A 186 -17.34 42.08 10.95
N ALA A 187 -16.21 42.79 10.90
CA ALA A 187 -14.94 42.21 10.55
C ALA A 187 -14.50 41.21 11.64
N ASN A 188 -14.42 39.94 11.29
CA ASN A 188 -13.79 38.91 12.12
C ASN A 188 -12.67 38.27 11.29
N ASP A 189 -11.45 38.82 11.41
CA ASP A 189 -10.27 38.18 10.86
C ASP A 189 -10.14 36.77 11.48
N GLY A 190 -10.09 35.77 10.61
CA GLY A 190 -10.67 34.49 10.92
C GLY A 190 -10.48 33.48 9.80
N SER A 191 -9.24 33.38 9.29
CA SER A 191 -8.86 32.30 8.38
C SER A 191 -9.45 30.96 8.86
N PRO A 192 -10.20 30.21 8.03
CA PRO A 192 -10.76 28.94 8.44
C PRO A 192 -9.63 27.92 8.57
N ARG A 193 -8.98 27.90 9.73
CA ARG A 193 -8.11 26.80 10.17
C ARG A 193 -8.97 25.54 10.23
N VAL A 194 -9.05 24.84 9.09
CA VAL A 194 -9.77 23.57 8.92
C VAL A 194 -9.35 22.68 10.07
N SER A 195 -10.28 22.44 11.00
CA SER A 195 -9.92 21.85 12.29
C SER A 195 -9.23 20.52 12.05
N THR A 196 -8.11 20.25 12.74
CA THR A 196 -7.38 18.99 12.60
C THR A 196 -8.29 17.78 12.85
N LYS A 197 -9.36 17.96 13.65
CA LYS A 197 -10.43 16.98 13.86
C LYS A 197 -11.26 16.68 12.60
N LEU A 198 -11.54 17.70 11.76
CA LEU A 198 -12.29 17.53 10.50
C LEU A 198 -11.43 16.85 9.43
N ILE A 199 -10.14 17.19 9.35
CA ILE A 199 -9.16 16.47 8.53
C ILE A 199 -9.10 15.01 8.99
N LEU A 200 -8.91 14.76 10.29
CA LEU A 200 -8.86 13.42 10.88
C LEU A 200 -10.12 12.59 10.58
N LEU A 201 -11.31 13.20 10.69
CA LEU A 201 -12.60 12.56 10.41
C LEU A 201 -12.78 12.24 8.92
N THR A 202 -12.35 13.15 8.03
CA THR A 202 -12.40 12.96 6.58
C THR A 202 -11.47 11.82 6.15
N VAL A 203 -10.24 11.82 6.65
CA VAL A 203 -9.25 10.75 6.44
C VAL A 203 -9.75 9.42 7.00
N GLY A 204 -10.29 9.40 8.22
CA GLY A 204 -10.86 8.20 8.84
C GLY A 204 -12.02 7.60 8.04
N LYS A 205 -12.95 8.44 7.55
CA LYS A 205 -14.06 8.00 6.69
C LYS A 205 -13.57 7.38 5.37
N LYS A 206 -12.55 7.99 4.74
CA LYS A 206 -11.93 7.44 3.52
C LYS A 206 -11.19 6.12 3.79
N LEU A 207 -10.48 6.02 4.91
CA LEU A 207 -9.74 4.82 5.32
C LEU A 207 -10.68 3.65 5.57
N ILE A 208 -11.78 3.87 6.29
CA ILE A 208 -12.83 2.85 6.51
C ILE A 208 -13.43 2.41 5.16
N SER A 209 -13.67 3.34 4.23
CA SER A 209 -14.20 3.08 2.88
C SER A 209 -13.19 2.40 1.92
N ASN A 210 -12.01 1.99 2.40
CA ASN A 210 -11.04 1.26 1.58
C ASN A 210 -11.36 -0.25 1.53
N PRO A 211 -11.61 -0.85 0.35
CA PRO A 211 -11.93 -2.27 0.25
C PRO A 211 -10.82 -3.19 0.76
N ASN A 212 -9.54 -2.79 0.70
CA ASN A 212 -8.47 -3.60 1.28
C ASN A 212 -8.57 -3.61 2.81
N THR A 213 -8.90 -2.48 3.45
CA THR A 213 -9.13 -2.41 4.90
C THR A 213 -10.31 -3.30 5.31
N HIS A 214 -11.42 -3.27 4.57
CA HIS A 214 -12.54 -4.20 4.78
C HIS A 214 -12.13 -5.68 4.63
N ALA A 215 -11.42 -6.03 3.54
CA ALA A 215 -11.02 -7.40 3.25
C ALA A 215 -9.97 -7.96 4.23
N THR A 216 -9.09 -7.11 4.76
CA THR A 216 -8.10 -7.51 5.77
C THR A 216 -8.75 -7.71 7.14
N LEU A 217 -9.76 -6.90 7.48
CA LEU A 217 -10.55 -7.06 8.71
C LEU A 217 -11.45 -8.29 8.64
N SER A 218 -12.18 -8.51 7.52
CA SER A 218 -13.03 -9.69 7.37
C SER A 218 -12.22 -10.98 7.26
N GLY A 219 -11.04 -10.95 6.64
CA GLY A 219 -10.09 -12.07 6.63
C GLY A 219 -9.60 -12.43 8.03
N LEU A 220 -9.28 -11.42 8.86
CA LEU A 220 -8.86 -11.64 10.25
C LEU A 220 -10.01 -12.20 11.11
N ILE A 221 -11.21 -11.62 11.00
CA ILE A 221 -12.41 -12.09 11.72
C ILE A 221 -12.74 -13.52 11.31
N TRP A 222 -12.70 -13.83 10.01
CA TRP A 222 -12.88 -15.20 9.52
C TRP A 222 -11.82 -16.13 10.09
N SER A 223 -10.53 -15.74 10.06
CA SER A 223 -9.44 -16.57 10.58
C SER A 223 -9.58 -16.88 12.08
N LEU A 224 -9.95 -15.88 12.89
CA LEU A 224 -10.25 -16.07 14.31
C LEU A 224 -11.41 -17.06 14.51
N ILE A 225 -12.47 -16.98 13.70
CA ILE A 225 -13.61 -17.90 13.79
C ILE A 225 -13.22 -19.32 13.31
N SER A 226 -12.62 -19.45 12.13
CA SER A 226 -12.30 -20.74 11.51
C SER A 226 -11.32 -21.55 12.37
N PHE A 227 -10.23 -20.95 12.84
CA PHE A 227 -9.25 -21.65 13.68
C PHE A 227 -9.71 -21.85 15.14
N ARG A 228 -10.79 -21.18 15.60
CA ARG A 228 -11.36 -21.38 16.94
C ARG A 228 -12.38 -22.52 17.03
N TRP A 229 -13.02 -22.84 15.90
CA TRP A 229 -14.10 -23.85 15.76
C TRP A 229 -13.83 -24.92 14.67
N ASP A 230 -12.62 -24.99 14.11
CA ASP A 230 -12.21 -25.83 12.95
C ASP A 230 -13.13 -25.73 11.71
N LEU A 231 -13.67 -24.53 11.46
CA LEU A 231 -14.61 -24.29 10.36
C LEU A 231 -13.89 -24.02 9.04
N LYS A 232 -14.06 -24.92 8.06
CA LYS A 232 -13.55 -24.75 6.69
C LYS A 232 -14.52 -23.91 5.87
N LEU A 233 -13.98 -23.08 4.96
CA LEU A 233 -14.80 -22.33 4.00
C LEU A 233 -15.63 -23.29 3.14
N PRO A 234 -16.91 -22.99 2.84
CA PRO A 234 -17.67 -23.73 1.85
C PRO A 234 -16.94 -23.76 0.50
N VAL A 235 -16.81 -24.94 -0.12
CA VAL A 235 -16.00 -25.17 -1.33
C VAL A 235 -16.33 -24.21 -2.48
N ILE A 236 -17.60 -23.79 -2.58
CA ILE A 236 -18.07 -22.81 -3.56
C ILE A 236 -17.40 -21.43 -3.33
N ILE A 237 -17.33 -20.98 -2.08
CA ILE A 237 -16.71 -19.70 -1.68
C ILE A 237 -15.20 -19.78 -1.84
N ASP A 238 -14.57 -20.85 -1.32
CA ASP A 238 -13.12 -21.06 -1.41
C ASP A 238 -12.60 -21.08 -2.87
N LYS A 239 -13.28 -21.81 -3.76
CA LYS A 239 -12.93 -21.84 -5.19
C LYS A 239 -13.17 -20.49 -5.88
N SER A 240 -14.26 -19.79 -5.54
CA SER A 240 -14.56 -18.46 -6.10
C SER A 240 -13.49 -17.44 -5.70
N ILE A 241 -13.07 -17.44 -4.43
CA ILE A 241 -11.98 -16.59 -3.93
C ILE A 241 -10.66 -16.99 -4.59
N SER A 242 -10.36 -18.28 -4.71
CA SER A 242 -9.13 -18.77 -5.33
C SER A 242 -9.00 -18.33 -6.79
N ILE A 243 -10.03 -18.53 -7.63
CA ILE A 243 -10.02 -18.10 -9.04
C ILE A 243 -9.75 -16.58 -9.16
N LEU A 244 -10.41 -15.76 -8.35
CA LEU A 244 -10.25 -14.31 -8.35
C LEU A 244 -8.91 -13.84 -7.76
N ALA A 245 -8.34 -14.57 -6.79
CA ALA A 245 -7.06 -14.24 -6.17
C ALA A 245 -5.87 -14.69 -7.02
N ASP A 246 -5.93 -15.87 -7.64
CA ASP A 246 -4.87 -16.40 -8.50
C ASP A 246 -4.76 -15.58 -9.80
N GLY A 247 -5.89 -15.31 -10.47
CA GLY A 247 -5.93 -14.34 -11.57
C GLY A 247 -5.59 -12.92 -11.10
N GLY A 248 -6.00 -12.56 -9.88
CA GLY A 248 -5.73 -11.27 -9.26
C GLY A 248 -4.25 -10.98 -8.99
N LEU A 249 -3.45 -12.01 -8.69
CA LEU A 249 -2.01 -11.91 -8.48
C LEU A 249 -1.30 -11.55 -9.80
N GLY A 250 -1.65 -12.24 -10.90
CA GLY A 250 -1.16 -11.90 -12.24
C GLY A 250 -1.60 -10.50 -12.68
N MET A 251 -2.87 -10.15 -12.46
CA MET A 251 -3.40 -8.82 -12.78
C MET A 251 -2.76 -7.69 -11.95
N ALA A 252 -2.33 -7.95 -10.72
CA ALA A 252 -1.59 -6.98 -9.91
C ALA A 252 -0.21 -6.67 -10.50
N MET A 253 0.51 -7.68 -11.00
CA MET A 253 1.77 -7.46 -11.73
C MET A 253 1.55 -6.79 -13.09
N PHE A 254 0.46 -7.13 -13.78
CA PHE A 254 0.07 -6.46 -15.02
C PHE A 254 -0.19 -4.95 -14.76
N SER A 255 -1.00 -4.62 -13.76
CA SER A 255 -1.26 -3.22 -13.37
C SER A 255 0.00 -2.46 -12.95
N LEU A 256 0.95 -3.11 -12.27
CA LEU A 256 2.26 -2.51 -11.97
C LEU A 256 3.04 -2.17 -13.25
N GLY A 257 3.04 -3.05 -14.24
CA GLY A 257 3.66 -2.80 -15.55
C GLY A 257 2.98 -1.69 -16.36
N LEU A 258 1.64 -1.63 -16.35
CA LEU A 258 0.87 -0.53 -16.95
C LEU A 258 1.24 0.81 -16.30
N PHE A 259 1.33 0.86 -14.96
CA PHE A 259 1.74 2.05 -14.22
C PHE A 259 3.16 2.47 -14.59
N MET A 260 4.11 1.54 -14.63
CA MET A 260 5.50 1.81 -15.03
C MET A 260 5.63 2.33 -16.47
N ALA A 261 4.79 1.87 -17.40
CA ALA A 261 4.77 2.38 -18.79
C ALA A 261 4.11 3.77 -18.92
N SER A 262 3.17 4.08 -18.04
CA SER A 262 2.43 5.35 -18.00
C SER A 262 3.25 6.51 -17.42
N GLN A 263 4.32 6.23 -16.67
CA GLN A 263 5.19 7.26 -16.13
C GLN A 263 6.15 7.83 -17.18
N ALA A 264 6.41 9.14 -17.11
CA ALA A 264 7.36 9.83 -17.99
C ALA A 264 8.82 9.36 -17.79
N SER A 265 9.15 8.84 -16.60
CA SER A 265 10.41 8.15 -16.32
C SER A 265 10.18 6.98 -15.36
N ILE A 266 11.01 5.94 -15.48
CA ILE A 266 10.95 4.75 -14.60
C ILE A 266 11.34 5.10 -13.14
N PHE A 267 12.16 6.15 -12.96
CA PHE A 267 12.65 6.62 -11.66
C PHE A 267 12.26 8.09 -11.42
N ALA A 268 10.98 8.34 -11.12
CA ALA A 268 10.44 9.69 -10.92
C ALA A 268 11.11 10.51 -9.79
N CYS A 269 11.86 9.86 -8.88
CA CYS A 269 12.66 10.50 -7.82
C CYS A 269 14.17 10.59 -8.15
N GLY A 270 14.57 10.27 -9.38
CA GLY A 270 15.97 10.19 -9.81
C GLY A 270 16.66 8.88 -9.42
N ALA A 271 17.62 8.46 -10.24
CA ALA A 271 18.29 7.15 -10.09
C ALA A 271 19.08 7.03 -8.76
N TRP A 272 19.75 8.10 -8.31
CA TRP A 272 20.50 8.09 -7.05
C TRP A 272 19.63 7.79 -5.83
N LEU A 273 18.46 8.44 -5.74
CA LEU A 273 17.54 8.22 -4.62
C LEU A 273 16.87 6.84 -4.70
N ALA A 274 16.64 6.30 -5.91
CA ALA A 274 16.19 4.92 -6.10
C ALA A 274 17.26 3.90 -5.66
N VAL A 275 18.54 4.13 -5.96
CA VAL A 275 19.67 3.27 -5.52
C VAL A 275 19.82 3.32 -4.00
N LEU A 276 19.77 4.52 -3.38
CA LEU A 276 19.78 4.65 -1.92
C LEU A 276 18.58 3.94 -1.27
N ALA A 277 17.39 4.06 -1.86
CA ALA A 277 16.19 3.37 -1.39
C ALA A 277 16.33 1.85 -1.44
N MET A 278 16.89 1.31 -2.54
CA MET A 278 17.19 -0.12 -2.67
C MET A 278 18.24 -0.56 -1.65
N ALA A 279 19.36 0.15 -1.50
CA ALA A 279 20.40 -0.16 -0.53
C ALA A 279 19.86 -0.16 0.91
N ALA A 280 19.05 0.83 1.29
CA ALA A 280 18.38 0.86 2.59
C ALA A 280 17.43 -0.32 2.78
N LYS A 281 16.66 -0.70 1.75
CA LYS A 281 15.71 -1.81 1.82
C LYS A 281 16.38 -3.18 1.94
N PHE A 282 17.50 -3.41 1.24
CA PHE A 282 18.22 -4.69 1.23
C PHE A 282 19.28 -4.84 2.33
N LEU A 283 19.83 -3.75 2.87
CA LEU A 283 20.83 -3.78 3.95
C LEU A 283 20.21 -3.40 5.30
N VAL A 284 19.72 -2.16 5.43
CA VAL A 284 19.23 -1.62 6.72
C VAL A 284 17.97 -2.35 7.18
N GLY A 285 17.08 -2.74 6.26
CA GLY A 285 15.91 -3.55 6.58
C GLY A 285 16.26 -4.87 7.29
N PRO A 286 16.93 -5.83 6.63
CA PRO A 286 17.35 -7.09 7.24
C PRO A 286 18.26 -6.93 8.47
N ALA A 287 19.17 -5.93 8.47
CA ALA A 287 20.04 -5.68 9.62
C ALA A 287 19.24 -5.27 10.88
N LEU A 288 18.27 -4.36 10.75
CA LEU A 288 17.40 -3.98 11.86
C LEU A 288 16.51 -5.15 12.31
N MET A 289 16.02 -5.97 11.38
CA MET A 289 15.22 -7.16 11.70
C MET A 289 16.05 -8.17 12.51
N ALA A 290 17.30 -8.42 12.11
CA ALA A 290 18.23 -9.29 12.81
C ALA A 290 18.53 -8.78 14.23
N VAL A 291 18.89 -7.50 14.37
CA VAL A 291 19.13 -6.87 15.70
C VAL A 291 17.89 -6.97 16.59
N ALA A 292 16.70 -6.66 16.06
CA ALA A 292 15.43 -6.80 16.77
C ALA A 292 14.97 -8.25 17.00
N SER A 293 15.74 -9.24 16.53
CA SER A 293 15.55 -10.68 16.80
C SER A 293 16.63 -11.24 17.74
N PHE A 294 17.71 -10.50 18.03
CA PHE A 294 18.66 -10.81 19.10
C PHE A 294 18.30 -10.13 20.43
N ALA A 295 17.44 -9.10 20.39
CA ALA A 295 16.67 -8.62 21.54
C ALA A 295 15.50 -9.56 21.92
#